data_AF-A0A061NDU6-F1
#
_entry.id   AF-A0A061NDU6-F1
#
_cell.length_a   1.000
_cell.length_b   1.000
_cell.length_c   1.000
_cell.angle_alpha   90.00
_cell.angle_beta   90.00
_cell.angle_gamma   90.00
#
_symmetry.space_group_name_H-M   'P 1'
#
loop_
_entity.id
_entity.type
_entity.pdbx_description
1 polymer ?
#
loop_
_entity_poly.entity_id
_entity_poly.type
_entity_poly.pdbx_seq_one_letter_code
_entity_poly.pdbx_strand_id
1 'polypeptide(L)'
;MRLYSFSHYPFFNGVYQLDLIELLLLYVLTVLLKQSLRIAERRTFELLRQPLRSILWYTALIIVIFGYMTLFQFISTHTVAISLVGLLLFIMYAILRHDRITRSSHFSLHVAKENEARYMALDQVMRIGGQTEPKPLFERKRPWVLFRHSQFIFRSEGASKRLAEVSIKRFLRTPHQRRLYIGMTMLPANAMLLLPTGPRIAITIGVSLLMLFMVRGCIAHSLEHRYLYQFRWDELDAFKSEKRSTFILLIPFAMIFYGYLGGSFFGLLGILPFSIGALLVLFAFTR
;
A
#
# COMPACT_ATOMS: atom_id res chain seq x y z
N MET A 1 10.79 -26.35 -10.30
CA MET A 1 9.39 -26.19 -9.83
C MET A 1 8.86 -27.61 -9.64
N ARG A 2 8.78 -28.07 -8.39
CA ARG A 2 8.55 -29.49 -8.03
C ARG A 2 7.17 -29.96 -8.50
N LEU A 3 7.12 -31.19 -9.02
CA LEU A 3 5.94 -31.95 -9.45
C LEU A 3 4.98 -32.23 -8.27
N TYR A 4 4.32 -31.20 -7.72
CA TYR A 4 3.33 -31.35 -6.65
C TYR A 4 1.90 -31.58 -7.17
N SER A 5 1.65 -31.52 -8.48
CA SER A 5 0.27 -31.62 -9.00
C SER A 5 -0.29 -33.03 -9.08
N PHE A 6 0.51 -34.10 -8.99
CA PHE A 6 0.00 -35.46 -9.15
C PHE A 6 -0.54 -36.09 -7.86
N SER A 7 -0.24 -35.54 -6.67
CA SER A 7 -0.70 -36.14 -5.40
C SER A 7 -2.11 -35.73 -4.98
N HIS A 8 -2.81 -34.88 -5.74
CA HIS A 8 -4.17 -34.42 -5.45
C HIS A 8 -5.24 -35.08 -6.33
N TYR A 9 -4.86 -36.03 -7.17
CA TYR A 9 -5.78 -36.78 -8.04
C TYR A 9 -7.01 -37.37 -7.32
N PRO A 10 -6.89 -38.01 -6.13
CA PRO A 10 -8.08 -38.57 -5.45
C PRO A 10 -9.06 -37.51 -4.93
N PHE A 11 -8.61 -36.27 -4.71
CA PHE A 11 -9.47 -35.18 -4.22
C PHE A 11 -10.35 -34.59 -5.33
N PHE A 12 -9.80 -34.45 -6.55
CA PHE A 12 -10.55 -33.94 -7.70
C PHE A 12 -11.57 -34.94 -8.24
N ASN A 13 -11.24 -36.23 -8.22
CA ASN A 13 -12.16 -37.28 -8.66
C ASN A 13 -13.36 -37.43 -7.71
N GLY A 14 -13.14 -37.29 -6.39
CA GLY A 14 -14.19 -37.48 -5.39
C GLY A 14 -15.23 -36.35 -5.30
N VAL A 15 -14.86 -35.10 -5.62
CA VAL A 15 -15.75 -33.93 -5.45
C VAL A 15 -16.27 -33.39 -6.80
N TYR A 16 -15.48 -33.50 -7.87
CA TYR A 16 -15.79 -32.86 -9.15
C TYR A 16 -16.07 -33.83 -10.30
N GLN A 17 -15.95 -35.15 -10.10
CA GLN A 17 -16.18 -36.19 -11.12
C GLN A 17 -15.44 -35.94 -12.46
N LEU A 18 -14.27 -35.29 -12.39
CA LEU A 18 -13.50 -34.90 -13.58
C LEU A 18 -12.69 -36.09 -14.12
N ASP A 19 -12.76 -36.30 -15.43
CA ASP A 19 -11.97 -37.33 -16.11
C ASP A 19 -10.48 -36.91 -16.22
N LEU A 20 -9.58 -37.90 -16.30
CA LEU A 20 -8.13 -37.67 -16.36
C LEU A 20 -7.73 -36.79 -17.56
N ILE A 21 -8.47 -36.91 -18.66
CA ILE A 21 -8.30 -36.12 -19.88
C ILE A 21 -8.64 -34.64 -19.62
N GLU A 22 -9.72 -34.36 -18.88
CA GLU A 22 -10.15 -33.00 -18.56
C GLU A 22 -9.15 -32.30 -17.63
N LEU A 23 -8.60 -33.04 -16.66
CA LEU A 23 -7.57 -32.55 -15.75
C LEU A 23 -6.28 -32.18 -16.51
N LEU A 24 -5.86 -33.02 -17.46
CA LEU A 24 -4.70 -32.76 -18.31
C LEU A 24 -4.94 -31.53 -19.20
N LEU A 25 -6.13 -31.39 -19.77
CA LEU A 25 -6.50 -30.25 -20.61
C LEU A 25 -6.50 -28.94 -19.81
N LEU A 26 -7.02 -28.96 -18.59
CA LEU A 26 -7.01 -27.82 -17.66
C LEU A 26 -5.59 -27.45 -17.24
N TYR A 27 -4.73 -28.46 -17.02
CA TYR A 27 -3.32 -28.24 -16.76
C TYR A 27 -2.60 -27.56 -17.94
N VAL A 28 -2.82 -28.02 -19.17
CA VAL A 28 -2.25 -27.38 -20.36
C VAL A 28 -2.74 -25.94 -20.49
N LEU A 29 -4.03 -25.71 -20.23
CA LEU A 29 -4.63 -24.38 -20.35
C LEU A 29 -4.11 -23.40 -19.29
N THR A 30 -3.92 -23.86 -18.04
CA THR A 30 -3.30 -23.04 -16.98
C THR A 30 -1.84 -22.70 -17.30
N VAL A 31 -1.07 -23.64 -17.85
CA VAL A 31 0.31 -23.38 -18.28
C VAL A 31 0.36 -22.36 -19.41
N LEU A 32 -0.51 -22.48 -20.42
CA LEU A 32 -0.60 -21.54 -21.54
C LEU A 32 -1.03 -20.14 -21.07
N LEU A 33 -2.04 -20.05 -20.21
CA LEU A 33 -2.49 -18.79 -19.63
C LEU A 33 -1.40 -18.12 -18.79
N LYS A 34 -0.65 -18.89 -18.01
CA LYS A 34 0.50 -18.37 -17.25
C LYS A 34 1.59 -17.83 -18.16
N GLN A 35 1.90 -18.52 -19.26
CA GLN A 35 2.92 -18.09 -20.21
C GLN A 35 2.49 -16.83 -20.97
N SER A 36 1.23 -16.75 -21.40
CA SER A 36 0.69 -15.56 -22.07
C SER A 36 0.65 -14.35 -21.14
N LEU A 37 0.24 -14.52 -19.87
CA LEU A 37 0.29 -13.47 -18.84
C LEU A 37 1.70 -12.95 -18.60
N ARG A 38 2.70 -13.83 -18.48
CA ARG A 38 4.10 -13.44 -18.24
C ARG A 38 4.69 -12.64 -19.41
N ILE A 39 4.29 -12.95 -20.64
CA ILE A 39 4.69 -12.19 -21.83
C ILE A 39 3.93 -10.85 -21.87
N ALA A 40 2.64 -10.84 -21.55
CA ALA A 40 1.83 -9.64 -21.48
C ALA A 40 2.36 -8.63 -20.46
N GLU A 41 2.68 -9.08 -19.24
CA GLU A 41 3.25 -8.25 -18.16
C GLU A 41 4.57 -7.56 -18.56
N ARG A 42 5.40 -8.24 -19.35
CA ARG A 42 6.66 -7.64 -19.83
C ARG A 42 6.43 -6.59 -20.91
N ARG A 43 5.41 -6.78 -21.75
CA ARG A 43 5.04 -5.85 -22.83
C ARG A 43 4.30 -4.62 -22.28
N THR A 44 3.48 -4.79 -21.25
CA THR A 44 2.79 -3.67 -20.59
C THR A 44 3.80 -2.71 -19.96
N PHE A 45 4.89 -3.21 -19.39
CA PHE A 45 5.98 -2.37 -18.85
C PHE A 45 6.61 -1.46 -19.91
N GLU A 46 6.72 -1.91 -21.16
CA GLU A 46 7.24 -1.11 -22.28
C GLU A 46 6.18 -0.15 -22.86
N LEU A 47 4.89 -0.49 -22.74
CA LEU A 47 3.76 0.32 -23.21
C LEU A 47 3.25 1.37 -22.20
N LEU A 48 3.77 1.37 -20.96
CA LEU A 48 3.42 2.30 -19.88
C LEU A 48 3.70 3.79 -20.22
N ARG A 49 4.32 4.07 -21.37
CA ARG A 49 4.48 5.42 -21.93
C ARG A 49 3.24 5.93 -22.70
N GLN A 50 2.24 5.09 -22.97
CA GLN A 50 1.02 5.43 -23.71
C GLN A 50 -0.25 4.91 -22.98
N PRO A 51 -0.96 5.75 -22.22
CA PRO A 51 -2.00 5.32 -21.28
C PRO A 51 -3.21 4.64 -21.96
N LEU A 52 -3.58 5.05 -23.17
CA LEU A 52 -4.73 4.49 -23.89
C LEU A 52 -4.54 3.02 -24.28
N ARG A 53 -3.34 2.66 -24.73
CA ARG A 53 -2.99 1.26 -25.06
C ARG A 53 -2.91 0.39 -23.81
N SER A 54 -2.46 0.96 -22.69
CA SER A 54 -2.42 0.24 -21.42
C SER A 54 -3.83 -0.15 -20.94
N ILE A 55 -4.83 0.73 -21.08
CA ILE A 55 -6.22 0.45 -20.68
C ILE A 55 -6.80 -0.69 -21.54
N LEU A 56 -6.63 -0.64 -22.86
CA LEU A 56 -7.09 -1.70 -23.77
C LEU A 56 -6.46 -3.07 -23.48
N TRP A 57 -5.21 -3.09 -23.02
CA TRP A 57 -4.56 -4.33 -22.60
C TRP A 57 -5.07 -4.86 -21.27
N TYR A 58 -5.31 -4.00 -20.28
CA TYR A 58 -5.89 -4.42 -18.99
C TYR A 58 -7.32 -4.96 -19.17
N THR A 59 -8.13 -4.32 -20.02
CA THR A 59 -9.49 -4.81 -20.31
C THR A 59 -9.45 -6.17 -21.01
N ALA A 60 -8.58 -6.36 -22.00
CA ALA A 60 -8.41 -7.66 -22.67
C ALA A 60 -7.97 -8.77 -21.69
N LEU A 61 -7.06 -8.46 -20.76
CA LEU A 61 -6.55 -9.42 -19.79
C LEU A 61 -7.63 -9.81 -18.76
N ILE A 62 -8.43 -8.84 -18.30
CA ILE A 62 -9.59 -9.09 -17.43
C ILE A 62 -10.63 -9.96 -18.15
N ILE A 63 -10.90 -9.72 -19.43
CA ILE A 63 -11.83 -10.52 -20.24
C ILE A 63 -11.34 -11.97 -20.36
N VAL A 64 -10.04 -12.19 -20.59
CA VAL A 64 -9.45 -13.54 -20.68
C VAL A 64 -9.50 -14.28 -19.35
N ILE A 65 -9.21 -13.61 -18.23
CA ILE A 65 -9.31 -14.21 -16.89
C ILE A 65 -10.77 -14.53 -16.55
N PHE A 66 -11.69 -13.61 -16.84
CA PHE A 66 -13.11 -13.81 -16.59
C PHE A 66 -13.67 -14.96 -17.44
N GLY A 67 -13.30 -15.02 -18.72
CA GLY A 67 -13.66 -16.13 -19.61
C GLY A 67 -13.09 -17.48 -19.15
N TYR A 68 -11.87 -17.49 -18.58
CA TYR A 68 -11.31 -18.70 -17.98
C TYR A 68 -12.12 -19.17 -16.75
N MET A 69 -12.54 -18.24 -15.89
CA MET A 69 -13.33 -18.56 -14.69
C MET A 69 -14.73 -19.07 -15.01
N THR A 70 -15.38 -18.52 -16.04
CA THR A 70 -16.69 -19.02 -16.48
C THR A 70 -16.57 -20.39 -17.14
N LEU A 71 -15.54 -20.63 -17.97
CA LEU A 71 -15.31 -21.94 -18.58
C LEU A 71 -14.96 -23.03 -17.55
N PHE A 72 -14.30 -22.67 -16.45
CA PHE A 72 -14.04 -23.58 -15.33
C PHE A 72 -15.35 -24.13 -14.71
N GLN A 73 -16.41 -23.33 -14.68
CA GLN A 73 -17.72 -23.74 -14.15
C GLN A 73 -18.53 -24.61 -15.12
N PHE A 74 -18.24 -24.57 -16.43
CA PHE A 74 -18.99 -25.28 -17.48
C PHE A 74 -18.22 -26.44 -18.14
N ILE A 75 -17.11 -26.87 -17.51
CA ILE A 75 -16.19 -27.88 -18.06
C ILE A 75 -16.85 -29.25 -18.28
N SER A 76 -17.82 -29.62 -17.43
CA SER A 76 -18.51 -30.91 -17.47
C SER A 76 -19.45 -31.11 -18.67
N THR A 77 -19.84 -30.03 -19.38
CA THR A 77 -20.92 -30.10 -20.38
C THR A 77 -20.42 -29.96 -21.83
N HIS A 78 -19.27 -29.31 -22.06
CA HIS A 78 -18.84 -28.93 -23.41
C HIS A 78 -17.31 -29.06 -23.63
N THR A 79 -16.80 -30.29 -23.71
CA THR A 79 -15.38 -30.62 -23.98
C THR A 79 -14.85 -29.95 -25.26
N VAL A 80 -15.69 -29.78 -26.28
CA VAL A 80 -15.35 -29.12 -27.56
C VAL A 80 -15.02 -27.63 -27.36
N ALA A 81 -15.76 -26.92 -26.49
CA ALA A 81 -15.55 -25.49 -26.25
C ALA A 81 -14.19 -25.21 -25.61
N ILE A 82 -13.71 -26.10 -24.74
CA ILE A 82 -12.41 -25.97 -24.07
C ILE A 82 -11.26 -26.14 -25.07
N SER A 83 -11.39 -27.09 -26.00
CA SER A 83 -10.38 -27.33 -27.03
C SER A 83 -10.21 -26.13 -27.99
N LEU A 84 -11.32 -25.48 -28.36
CA LEU A 84 -11.31 -24.27 -29.19
C LEU A 84 -10.64 -23.09 -28.50
N VAL A 85 -10.91 -22.90 -27.20
CA VAL A 85 -10.29 -21.82 -26.40
C VAL A 85 -8.80 -22.11 -26.18
N GLY A 86 -8.42 -23.36 -25.92
CA GLY A 86 -7.02 -23.79 -25.84
C GLY A 86 -6.26 -23.52 -27.15
N LEU A 87 -6.88 -23.81 -28.29
CA LEU A 87 -6.31 -23.53 -29.61
C LEU A 87 -6.16 -22.02 -29.87
N LEU A 88 -7.15 -21.21 -29.50
CA LEU A 88 -7.07 -19.75 -29.61
C LEU A 88 -5.94 -19.18 -28.74
N LEU A 89 -5.79 -19.66 -27.50
CA LEU A 89 -4.68 -19.28 -26.61
C LEU A 89 -3.32 -19.71 -27.17
N PHE A 90 -3.25 -20.88 -27.81
CA PHE A 90 -2.03 -21.36 -28.47
C PHE A 90 -1.64 -20.51 -29.68
N ILE A 91 -2.60 -20.14 -30.53
CA ILE A 91 -2.39 -19.22 -31.67
C ILE A 91 -1.91 -17.86 -31.16
N MET A 92 -2.57 -17.31 -30.12
CA MET A 92 -2.17 -16.06 -29.51
C MET A 92 -0.73 -16.11 -28.97
N TYR A 93 -0.36 -17.21 -28.29
CA TYR A 93 1.00 -17.45 -27.81
C TYR A 93 2.02 -17.53 -28.96
N ALA A 94 1.69 -18.22 -30.05
CA ALA A 94 2.56 -18.35 -31.22
C ALA A 94 2.83 -16.98 -31.88
N ILE A 95 1.79 -16.16 -32.05
CA ILE A 95 1.91 -14.79 -32.60
C ILE A 95 2.79 -13.92 -31.70
N LEU A 96 2.56 -13.96 -30.38
CA LEU A 96 3.35 -13.22 -29.38
C LEU A 96 4.82 -13.66 -29.36
N ARG A 97 5.09 -14.95 -29.58
CA ARG A 97 6.45 -15.50 -29.64
C ARG A 97 7.16 -15.15 -30.94
N HIS A 98 6.45 -15.15 -32.07
CA HIS A 98 7.02 -14.83 -33.39
C HIS A 98 7.51 -13.38 -33.45
N ASP A 99 6.71 -12.41 -32.98
CA ASP A 99 7.12 -10.99 -32.93
C ASP A 99 8.33 -10.74 -32.01
N ARG A 100 8.59 -11.64 -31.06
CA ARG A 100 9.79 -11.58 -30.20
C ARG A 100 11.05 -12.03 -30.94
N ILE A 101 10.95 -13.05 -31.79
CA ILE A 101 12.11 -13.65 -32.47
C ILE A 101 12.61 -12.74 -33.60
N THR A 102 11.71 -12.01 -34.28
CA THR A 102 12.07 -11.06 -35.34
C THR A 102 12.67 -9.75 -34.83
N ARG A 103 12.55 -9.42 -33.54
CA ARG A 103 13.11 -8.21 -32.93
C ARG A 103 14.41 -8.52 -32.17
N SER A 104 15.45 -8.93 -32.88
CA SER A 104 16.78 -9.22 -32.30
C SER A 104 17.57 -7.99 -31.83
N SER A 105 16.97 -6.80 -31.79
CA SER A 105 17.65 -5.53 -31.45
C SER A 105 17.64 -5.17 -29.95
N HIS A 106 17.41 -6.12 -29.05
CA HIS A 106 17.20 -5.83 -27.62
C HIS A 106 18.46 -5.86 -26.74
N PHE A 107 19.67 -6.03 -27.29
CA PHE A 107 20.90 -6.01 -26.47
C PHE A 107 21.02 -4.72 -25.66
N SER A 108 20.77 -3.56 -26.28
CA SER A 108 20.78 -2.26 -25.59
C SER A 108 19.72 -2.15 -24.49
N LEU A 109 18.55 -2.76 -24.68
CA LEU A 109 17.48 -2.81 -23.69
C LEU A 109 17.83 -3.73 -22.52
N HIS A 110 18.52 -4.84 -22.79
CA HIS A 110 19.01 -5.76 -21.77
C HIS A 110 20.12 -5.10 -20.92
N VAL A 111 21.07 -4.41 -21.56
CA VAL A 111 22.11 -3.63 -20.88
C VAL A 111 21.50 -2.49 -20.06
N ALA A 112 20.49 -1.79 -20.58
CA ALA A 112 19.78 -0.74 -19.84
C ALA A 112 19.09 -1.30 -18.58
N LYS A 113 18.40 -2.44 -18.69
CA LYS A 113 17.73 -3.11 -17.55
C LYS A 113 18.73 -3.63 -16.52
N GLU A 114 19.87 -4.16 -16.96
CA GLU A 114 20.94 -4.60 -16.05
C GLU A 114 21.56 -3.41 -15.31
N ASN A 115 21.84 -2.31 -16.02
CA ASN A 115 22.36 -1.10 -15.41
C ASN A 115 21.36 -0.49 -14.41
N GLU A 116 20.07 -0.46 -14.75
CA GLU A 116 19.02 0.00 -13.84
C GLU A 116 18.97 -0.86 -12.56
N ALA A 117 19.04 -2.19 -12.68
CA ALA A 117 19.08 -3.09 -11.53
C ALA A 117 20.35 -2.87 -10.67
N ARG A 118 21.51 -2.66 -11.30
CA ARG A 118 22.76 -2.32 -10.60
C ARG A 118 22.64 -0.99 -9.85
N TYR A 119 22.05 0.03 -10.46
CA TYR A 119 21.82 1.31 -9.79
C TYR A 119 20.84 1.20 -8.62
N MET A 120 19.77 0.41 -8.73
CA MET A 120 18.85 0.16 -7.61
C MET A 120 19.54 -0.57 -6.45
N ALA A 121 20.38 -1.57 -6.76
CA ALA A 121 21.16 -2.27 -5.74
C ALA A 121 22.16 -1.33 -5.05
N LEU A 122 22.84 -0.47 -5.84
CA LEU A 122 23.78 0.52 -5.31
C LEU A 122 23.08 1.56 -4.43
N ASP A 123 21.91 2.07 -4.86
CA ASP A 123 21.07 2.98 -4.07
C ASP A 123 20.65 2.34 -2.75
N GLN A 124 20.26 1.07 -2.77
CA GLN A 124 19.91 0.34 -1.55
C GLN A 124 21.10 0.17 -0.60
N VAL A 125 22.29 -0.13 -1.11
CA VAL A 125 23.53 -0.22 -0.30
C VAL A 125 23.90 1.14 0.28
N MET A 126 23.83 2.21 -0.52
CA MET A 126 24.08 3.59 -0.07
C MET A 126 23.10 4.04 1.03
N ARG A 127 21.82 3.64 0.89
CA ARG A 127 20.77 3.87 1.90
C ARG A 127 21.01 3.12 3.20
N ILE A 128 21.43 1.86 3.12
CA ILE A 128 21.79 1.04 4.30
C ILE A 128 23.03 1.62 4.98
N GLY A 129 24.00 2.11 4.20
CA GLY A 129 25.21 2.77 4.69
C GLY A 129 25.01 4.19 5.23
N GLY A 130 23.78 4.73 5.20
CA GLY A 130 23.45 6.04 5.76
C GLY A 130 24.08 7.25 5.04
N GLN A 131 24.72 7.05 3.88
CA GLN A 131 25.43 8.13 3.18
C GLN A 131 24.53 8.99 2.29
N THR A 132 23.31 8.51 1.98
CA THR A 132 22.33 9.26 1.18
C THR A 132 20.99 9.33 1.87
N GLU A 133 20.47 10.55 2.04
CA GLU A 133 19.07 10.75 2.39
C GLU A 133 18.20 10.13 1.27
N PRO A 134 17.12 9.40 1.61
CA PRO A 134 16.28 8.78 0.61
C PRO A 134 15.68 9.87 -0.29
N LYS A 135 16.15 9.94 -1.55
CA LYS A 135 15.47 10.76 -2.57
C LYS A 135 14.01 10.31 -2.64
N PRO A 136 13.04 11.24 -2.57
CA PRO A 136 11.65 10.87 -2.68
C PRO A 136 11.43 10.21 -4.04
N LEU A 137 10.90 8.99 -4.06
CA LEU A 137 10.53 8.23 -5.28
C LEU A 137 9.63 9.03 -6.23
N PHE A 138 9.02 10.12 -5.74
CA PHE A 138 8.22 11.05 -6.52
C PHE A 138 8.49 12.47 -6.03
N GLU A 139 9.31 13.23 -6.74
CA GLU A 139 9.36 14.69 -6.61
C GLU A 139 8.10 15.26 -7.27
N ARG A 140 7.08 15.53 -6.46
CA ARG A 140 5.85 16.13 -6.96
C ARG A 140 6.10 17.60 -7.28
N LYS A 141 5.91 17.99 -8.55
CA LYS A 141 6.01 19.38 -9.03
C LYS A 141 5.06 20.36 -8.36
N ARG A 142 4.04 19.90 -7.62
CA ARG A 142 3.07 20.76 -6.92
C ARG A 142 2.82 20.24 -5.50
N PRO A 143 2.85 21.10 -4.47
CA PRO A 143 2.41 20.73 -3.13
C PRO A 143 0.94 20.32 -3.16
N TRP A 144 0.57 19.36 -2.30
CA TRP A 144 -0.79 18.80 -2.20
C TRP A 144 -1.85 19.91 -2.07
N VAL A 145 -3.07 19.65 -2.53
CA VAL A 145 -4.19 20.62 -2.59
C VAL A 145 -4.45 21.33 -1.25
N LEU A 146 -4.18 20.67 -0.11
CA LEU A 146 -4.29 21.22 1.26
C LEU A 146 -3.31 22.36 1.57
N PHE A 147 -2.17 22.48 0.88
CA PHE A 147 -1.12 23.43 1.24
C PHE A 147 -0.76 24.40 0.11
N ARG A 148 -1.62 24.55 -0.89
CA ARG A 148 -1.43 25.53 -1.97
C ARG A 148 -1.38 26.98 -1.45
N HIS A 149 -2.12 27.24 -0.36
CA HIS A 149 -2.11 28.48 0.42
C HIS A 149 -1.81 28.14 1.87
N SER A 150 -0.61 27.62 2.15
CA SER A 150 -0.17 27.29 3.51
C SER A 150 -0.17 28.55 4.39
N GLN A 151 -1.29 28.85 5.04
CA GLN A 151 -1.36 29.89 6.07
C GLN A 151 -0.71 29.39 7.37
N PHE A 152 -0.44 30.34 8.27
CA PHE A 152 0.08 30.02 9.60
C PHE A 152 -0.96 29.22 10.40
N ILE A 153 -0.56 28.10 10.98
CA ILE A 153 -1.42 27.30 11.86
C ILE A 153 -1.62 28.06 13.19
N PHE A 154 -0.56 28.72 13.65
CA PHE A 154 -0.62 29.59 14.82
C PHE A 154 -0.47 31.05 14.42
N ARG A 155 -1.39 31.90 14.88
CA ARG A 155 -1.35 33.35 14.59
C ARG A 155 -0.22 34.11 15.31
N SER A 156 0.45 33.50 16.28
CA SER A 156 1.45 34.18 17.13
C SER A 156 2.88 33.76 16.80
N GLU A 157 3.81 34.69 16.94
CA GLU A 157 5.18 34.60 16.43
C GLU A 157 6.20 33.80 17.28
N GLY A 158 5.77 33.16 18.37
CA GLY A 158 6.71 32.45 19.27
C GLY A 158 7.48 31.32 18.59
N ALA A 159 8.79 31.20 18.91
CA ALA A 159 9.70 30.21 18.34
C ALA A 159 9.18 28.77 18.50
N SER A 160 8.71 28.40 19.70
CA SER A 160 8.08 27.09 19.96
C SER A 160 6.86 26.80 19.08
N LYS A 161 6.07 27.81 18.70
CA LYS A 161 4.90 27.64 17.82
C LYS A 161 5.30 27.51 16.36
N ARG A 162 6.31 28.27 15.92
CA ARG A 162 6.89 28.13 14.57
C ARG A 162 7.51 26.75 14.39
N LEU A 163 8.29 26.28 15.36
CA LEU A 163 8.83 24.92 15.39
C LEU A 163 7.73 23.85 15.35
N ALA A 164 6.67 24.05 16.15
CA ALA A 164 5.56 23.12 16.17
C ALA A 164 4.85 23.04 14.82
N GLU A 165 4.65 24.19 14.18
CA GLU A 165 4.01 24.31 12.87
C GLU A 165 4.84 23.63 11.77
N VAL A 166 6.16 23.84 11.76
CA VAL A 166 7.06 23.18 10.80
C VAL A 166 6.99 21.67 10.97
N SER A 167 7.02 21.18 12.21
CA SER A 167 6.94 19.74 12.53
C SER A 167 5.62 19.13 12.07
N ILE A 168 4.49 19.78 12.35
CA ILE A 168 3.15 19.34 11.90
C ILE A 168 3.07 19.32 10.37
N LYS A 169 3.51 20.40 9.71
CA LYS A 169 3.47 20.50 8.24
C LYS A 169 4.34 19.44 7.60
N ARG A 170 5.53 19.18 8.14
CA ARG A 170 6.41 18.12 7.64
C ARG A 170 5.80 16.73 7.81
N PHE A 171 5.18 16.46 8.96
CA PHE A 171 4.47 15.21 9.21
C PHE A 171 3.39 14.96 8.14
N LEU A 172 2.55 15.96 7.89
CA LEU A 172 1.45 15.87 6.93
C LEU A 172 1.91 15.80 5.46
N ARG A 173 3.06 16.41 5.16
CA ARG A 173 3.67 16.40 3.81
C ARG A 173 4.33 15.07 3.48
N THR A 174 4.83 14.34 4.48
CA THR A 174 5.53 13.06 4.27
C THR A 174 4.52 11.93 4.01
N PRO A 175 4.45 11.36 2.79
CA PRO A 175 3.39 10.41 2.43
C PRO A 175 3.49 9.10 3.22
N HIS A 176 4.71 8.69 3.58
CA HIS A 176 4.94 7.50 4.39
C HIS A 176 4.36 7.66 5.81
N GLN A 177 4.74 8.75 6.51
CA GLN A 177 4.21 9.06 7.85
C GLN A 177 2.68 9.20 7.84
N ARG A 178 2.12 9.85 6.83
CA ARG A 178 0.67 9.97 6.68
C ARG A 178 -0.02 8.63 6.46
N ARG A 179 0.52 7.76 5.60
CA ARG A 179 -0.03 6.40 5.39
C ARG A 179 0.04 5.57 6.66
N LEU A 180 1.16 5.64 7.38
CA LEU A 180 1.32 4.96 8.67
C LEU A 180 0.29 5.47 9.68
N TYR A 181 0.14 6.79 9.80
CA TYR A 181 -0.83 7.44 10.70
C TYR A 181 -2.27 7.02 10.40
N ILE A 182 -2.68 7.04 9.12
CA ILE A 182 -4.03 6.63 8.70
C ILE A 182 -4.22 5.13 8.96
N GLY A 183 -3.24 4.30 8.63
CA GLY A 183 -3.29 2.86 8.89
C GLY A 183 -3.41 2.55 10.38
N MET A 184 -2.59 3.18 11.21
CA MET A 184 -2.61 3.01 12.68
C MET A 184 -3.87 3.55 13.34
N THR A 185 -4.57 4.50 12.71
CA THR A 185 -5.87 4.95 13.21
C THR A 185 -6.99 4.00 12.75
N MET A 186 -7.07 3.72 11.45
CA MET A 186 -8.22 3.06 10.85
C MET A 186 -8.22 1.55 11.05
N LEU A 187 -7.07 0.88 10.96
CA LEU A 187 -7.00 -0.59 11.06
C LEU A 187 -7.49 -1.08 12.44
N PRO A 188 -7.01 -0.54 13.57
CA PRO A 188 -7.51 -0.95 14.87
C PRO A 188 -8.92 -0.42 15.17
N ALA A 189 -9.31 0.76 14.65
CA ALA A 189 -10.69 1.24 14.79
C ALA A 189 -11.70 0.28 14.15
N ASN A 190 -11.38 -0.29 12.99
CA ASN A 190 -12.22 -1.32 12.35
C ASN A 190 -12.17 -2.65 13.12
N ALA A 191 -10.99 -3.03 13.63
CA ALA A 191 -10.86 -4.25 14.44
C ALA A 191 -11.75 -4.21 15.69
N MET A 192 -11.93 -3.04 16.32
CA MET A 192 -12.80 -2.87 17.49
C MET A 192 -14.25 -3.32 17.29
N LEU A 193 -14.76 -3.26 16.06
CA LEU A 193 -16.12 -3.69 15.74
C LEU A 193 -16.30 -5.22 15.81
N LEU A 194 -15.21 -5.97 15.62
CA LEU A 194 -15.23 -7.44 15.50
C LEU A 194 -14.83 -8.16 16.79
N LEU A 195 -14.04 -7.52 17.65
CA LEU A 195 -13.51 -8.16 18.86
C LEU A 195 -14.54 -8.24 20.00
N PRO A 196 -14.41 -9.15 20.97
CA PRO A 196 -15.20 -9.14 22.21
C PRO A 196 -14.72 -8.05 23.20
N THR A 197 -15.56 -7.68 24.18
CA THR A 197 -15.36 -6.50 25.05
C THR A 197 -14.05 -6.50 25.86
N GLY A 198 -13.61 -7.66 26.36
CA GLY A 198 -12.36 -7.78 27.12
C GLY A 198 -11.11 -7.31 26.35
N PRO A 199 -10.73 -7.96 25.24
CA PRO A 199 -9.54 -7.58 24.46
C PRO A 199 -9.65 -6.20 23.83
N ARG A 200 -10.86 -5.63 23.64
CA ARG A 200 -11.02 -4.26 23.13
C ARG A 200 -10.31 -3.23 24.02
N ILE A 201 -10.44 -3.34 25.35
CA ILE A 201 -9.82 -2.38 26.28
C ILE A 201 -8.30 -2.47 26.21
N ALA A 202 -7.76 -3.70 26.21
CA ALA A 202 -6.31 -3.94 26.12
C ALA A 202 -5.73 -3.38 24.80
N ILE A 203 -6.41 -3.61 23.67
CA ILE A 203 -6.02 -3.07 22.37
C ILE A 203 -6.11 -1.55 22.34
N THR A 204 -7.15 -0.97 22.95
CA THR A 204 -7.30 0.49 23.04
C THR A 204 -6.09 1.12 23.71
N ILE A 205 -5.67 0.59 24.87
CA ILE A 205 -4.51 1.09 25.62
C ILE A 205 -3.24 0.92 24.79
N GLY A 206 -3.02 -0.27 24.22
CA GLY A 206 -1.84 -0.57 23.42
C GLY A 206 -1.71 0.33 22.19
N VAL A 207 -2.79 0.51 21.43
CA VAL A 207 -2.81 1.35 20.22
C VAL A 207 -2.62 2.82 20.58
N SER A 208 -3.27 3.32 21.64
CA SER A 208 -3.10 4.71 22.07
C SER A 208 -1.66 5.02 22.50
N LEU A 209 -1.02 4.11 23.23
CA LEU A 209 0.40 4.25 23.59
C LEU A 209 1.29 4.20 22.35
N LEU A 210 1.06 3.24 21.47
CA LEU A 210 1.84 3.09 20.24
C LEU A 210 1.72 4.33 19.36
N MET A 211 0.52 4.89 19.25
CA MET A 211 0.26 6.12 18.51
C MET A 211 0.98 7.33 19.11
N LEU A 212 0.97 7.46 20.43
CA LEU A 212 1.72 8.49 21.14
C LEU A 212 3.22 8.38 20.85
N PHE A 213 3.81 7.19 20.98
CA PHE A 213 5.22 6.97 20.70
C PHE A 213 5.57 7.23 19.23
N MET A 214 4.73 6.80 18.30
CA MET A 214 4.92 7.01 16.87
C MET A 214 4.94 8.50 16.52
N VAL A 215 3.96 9.26 17.01
CA VAL A 215 3.87 10.71 16.75
C VAL A 215 5.04 11.45 17.39
N ARG A 216 5.38 11.16 18.65
CA ARG A 216 6.53 11.78 19.33
C ARG A 216 7.84 11.47 18.62
N GLY A 217 8.08 10.21 18.24
CA GLY A 217 9.27 9.82 17.49
C GLY A 217 9.36 10.52 16.13
N CYS A 218 8.24 10.68 15.42
CA CYS A 218 8.23 11.41 14.15
C CYS A 218 8.53 12.91 14.33
N ILE A 219 8.07 13.52 15.42
CA ILE A 219 8.34 14.94 15.72
C ILE A 219 9.78 15.13 16.19
N ALA A 220 10.29 14.28 17.08
CA ALA A 220 11.68 14.32 17.54
C ALA A 220 12.64 14.19 16.35
N HIS A 221 12.42 13.19 15.48
CA HIS A 221 13.19 13.04 14.24
C HIS A 221 12.99 14.21 13.26
N SER A 222 11.87 14.93 13.37
CA SER A 222 11.67 16.13 12.57
C SER A 222 12.55 17.28 13.02
N LEU A 223 12.77 17.45 14.33
CA LEU A 223 13.62 18.49 14.90
C LEU A 223 15.11 18.25 14.61
N GLU A 224 15.53 16.99 14.51
CA GLU A 224 16.92 16.58 14.20
C GLU A 224 17.33 16.75 12.74
N HIS A 225 16.43 17.22 11.86
CA HIS A 225 16.80 17.37 10.45
C HIS A 225 17.88 18.43 10.25
N ARG A 226 18.77 18.13 9.31
CA ARG A 226 19.96 18.93 8.97
C ARG A 226 19.67 20.42 8.76
N TYR A 227 18.49 20.76 8.24
CA TYR A 227 18.05 22.14 8.04
C TYR A 227 17.57 22.84 9.31
N LEU A 228 16.91 22.13 10.23
CA LEU A 228 16.39 22.71 11.46
C LEU A 228 17.48 22.78 12.55
N TYR A 229 18.41 21.83 12.53
CA TYR A 229 19.55 21.78 13.44
C TYR A 229 20.53 22.95 13.25
N GLN A 230 20.57 23.58 12.08
CA GLN A 230 21.42 24.75 11.82
C GLN A 230 20.99 25.99 12.61
N PHE A 231 19.73 26.04 13.06
CA PHE A 231 19.21 27.13 13.85
C PHE A 231 19.42 26.81 15.34
N ARG A 232 19.94 27.77 16.10
CA ARG A 232 20.10 27.66 17.56
C ARG A 232 18.73 27.84 18.21
N TRP A 233 18.05 26.74 18.47
CA TRP A 233 16.81 26.73 19.23
C TRP A 233 17.10 26.54 20.71
N ASP A 234 16.32 27.23 21.54
CA ASP A 234 16.35 27.00 22.98
C ASP A 234 15.72 25.63 23.29
N GLU A 235 16.33 24.83 24.16
CA GLU A 235 15.87 23.46 24.45
C GLU A 235 14.43 23.46 25.01
N LEU A 236 14.10 24.50 25.79
CA LEU A 236 12.77 24.74 26.33
C LEU A 236 11.73 24.96 25.23
N ASP A 237 12.10 25.66 24.14
CA ASP A 237 11.21 25.91 23.02
C ASP A 237 11.04 24.67 22.13
N ALA A 238 12.09 23.87 21.97
CA ALA A 238 12.02 22.58 21.29
C ALA A 238 11.07 21.62 22.03
N PHE A 239 11.21 21.49 23.34
CA PHE A 239 10.33 20.65 24.16
C PHE A 239 8.87 21.11 24.14
N LYS A 240 8.62 22.42 24.27
CA LYS A 240 7.27 22.99 24.14
C LYS A 240 6.68 22.75 22.75
N SER A 241 7.52 22.80 21.71
CA SER A 241 7.08 22.52 20.34
C SER A 241 6.68 21.06 20.17
N GLU A 242 7.46 20.12 20.72
CA GLU A 242 7.18 18.69 20.65
C GLU A 242 5.84 18.36 21.31
N LYS A 243 5.61 18.83 22.54
CA LYS A 243 4.34 18.66 23.26
C LYS A 243 3.16 19.18 22.44
N ARG A 244 3.28 20.41 21.92
CA ARG A 244 2.19 21.06 21.17
C ARG A 244 1.91 20.37 19.84
N SER A 245 2.93 19.97 19.10
CA SER A 245 2.77 19.22 17.84
C SER A 245 2.16 17.85 18.08
N THR A 246 2.61 17.15 19.12
CA THR A 246 2.08 15.84 19.50
C THR A 246 0.60 15.94 19.85
N PHE A 247 0.22 16.93 20.65
CA PHE A 247 -1.18 17.19 21.00
C PHE A 247 -2.05 17.38 19.76
N ILE A 248 -1.65 18.29 18.86
CA ILE A 248 -2.45 18.60 17.66
C ILE A 248 -2.56 17.40 16.73
N LEU A 249 -1.49 16.62 16.57
CA LEU A 249 -1.51 15.42 15.74
C LEU A 249 -2.30 14.28 16.36
N LEU A 250 -2.49 14.23 17.69
CA LEU A 250 -3.30 13.20 18.34
C LEU A 250 -4.80 13.51 18.31
N ILE A 251 -5.22 14.77 18.11
CA ILE A 251 -6.65 15.14 18.07
C ILE A 251 -7.44 14.32 17.04
N PRO A 252 -7.03 14.23 15.75
CA PRO A 252 -7.79 13.49 14.76
C PRO A 252 -7.83 11.99 15.06
N PHE A 253 -6.73 11.44 15.59
CA PHE A 253 -6.70 10.05 16.05
C PHE A 253 -7.70 9.84 17.18
N ALA A 254 -7.70 10.72 18.18
CA ALA A 254 -8.58 10.60 19.33
C ALA A 254 -10.06 10.68 18.94
N MET A 255 -10.42 11.62 18.08
CA MET A 255 -11.80 11.77 17.60
C MET A 255 -12.28 10.53 16.84
N ILE A 256 -11.46 10.01 15.93
CA ILE A 256 -11.85 8.86 15.11
C ILE A 256 -11.84 7.59 15.99
N PHE A 257 -10.71 7.27 16.62
CA PHE A 257 -10.51 6.01 17.32
C PHE A 257 -11.43 5.84 18.53
N TYR A 258 -11.53 6.84 19.41
CA TYR A 258 -12.43 6.77 20.56
C TYR A 258 -13.89 6.95 20.16
N GLY A 259 -14.17 7.64 19.05
CA GLY A 259 -15.51 7.68 18.45
C GLY A 259 -15.99 6.28 18.05
N TYR A 260 -15.14 5.49 17.37
CA TYR A 260 -15.44 4.09 17.05
C TYR A 260 -15.60 3.21 18.29
N LEU A 261 -14.76 3.42 19.32
CA LEU A 261 -14.88 2.72 20.59
C LEU A 261 -16.23 3.00 21.27
N GLY A 262 -16.60 4.27 21.40
CA GLY A 262 -17.89 4.67 21.98
C GLY A 262 -19.09 4.18 21.17
N GLY A 263 -18.97 4.24 19.84
CA GLY A 263 -19.92 3.66 18.89
C GLY A 263 -20.15 2.16 19.09
N SER A 264 -19.08 1.43 19.41
CA SER A 264 -19.13 -0.01 19.63
C SER A 264 -19.80 -0.41 20.95
N PHE A 265 -19.70 0.42 22.01
CA PHE A 265 -20.33 0.12 23.31
C PHE A 265 -21.77 0.61 23.43
N PHE A 266 -22.06 1.83 22.95
CA PHE A 266 -23.33 2.51 23.21
C PHE A 266 -24.04 2.97 21.92
N GLY A 267 -23.60 2.47 20.75
CA GLY A 267 -24.13 2.89 19.46
C GLY A 267 -23.82 4.37 19.16
N LEU A 268 -24.62 4.99 18.30
CA LEU A 268 -24.43 6.39 17.85
C LEU A 268 -24.30 7.39 19.01
N LEU A 269 -24.99 7.15 20.14
CA LEU A 269 -24.95 8.02 21.30
C LEU A 269 -23.60 7.99 22.05
N GLY A 270 -22.84 6.90 21.92
CA GLY A 270 -21.53 6.76 22.55
C GLY A 270 -20.39 7.48 21.84
N ILE A 271 -20.56 7.86 20.57
CA ILE A 271 -19.49 8.42 19.74
C ILE A 271 -19.00 9.76 20.30
N LEU A 272 -19.92 10.68 20.60
CA LEU A 272 -19.60 12.02 21.10
C LEU A 272 -18.97 12.03 22.50
N PRO A 273 -19.54 11.38 23.54
CA PRO A 273 -18.98 11.46 24.89
C PRO A 273 -17.59 10.80 24.97
N PHE A 274 -17.35 9.70 24.26
CA PHE A 274 -16.02 9.07 24.25
C PHE A 274 -14.98 9.91 23.50
N SER A 275 -15.36 10.54 22.39
CA SER A 275 -14.48 11.45 21.66
C SER A 275 -14.11 12.68 22.51
N ILE A 276 -15.09 13.29 23.18
CA ILE A 276 -14.87 14.45 24.06
C ILE A 276 -14.04 14.05 25.28
N GLY A 277 -14.36 12.91 25.91
CA GLY A 277 -13.59 12.38 27.04
C GLY A 277 -12.13 12.13 26.68
N ALA A 278 -11.85 11.57 25.50
CA ALA A 278 -10.49 11.38 25.02
C ALA A 278 -9.74 12.71 24.80
N LEU A 279 -10.42 13.74 24.28
CA LEU A 279 -9.83 15.06 24.12
C LEU A 279 -9.50 15.71 25.47
N LEU A 280 -10.35 15.54 26.49
CA LEU A 280 -10.09 16.04 27.84
C LEU A 280 -8.90 15.34 28.48
N VAL A 281 -8.79 14.02 28.34
CA VAL A 281 -7.64 13.24 28.85
C VAL A 281 -6.36 13.69 28.15
N LEU A 282 -6.38 13.86 26.82
CA LEU A 282 -5.23 14.37 26.08
C LEU A 282 -4.86 15.80 26.49
N PHE A 283 -5.85 16.66 26.75
CA PHE A 283 -5.60 18.01 27.24
C PHE A 283 -4.96 18.01 28.64
N ALA A 284 -5.41 17.12 29.52
CA ALA A 284 -4.82 16.95 30.85
C ALA A 284 -3.37 16.44 30.79
N PHE A 285 -3.07 15.52 29.85
CA PHE A 285 -1.73 14.94 29.70
C PHE A 285 -0.71 15.87 29.02
N THR A 286 -1.18 16.94 28.36
CA THR A 286 -0.33 17.83 27.56
C THR A 286 -0.14 19.23 28.15
N ARG A 287 -0.83 19.56 29.25
CA ARG A 287 -0.44 20.66 30.14
C ARG A 287 0.83 20.31 30.90
#